data_AF-B4DA57-F1
#
_entry.id   AF-B4DA57-F1
#
_cell.length_a   1.000
_cell.length_b   1.000
_cell.length_c   1.000
_cell.angle_alpha   90.00
_cell.angle_beta   90.00
_cell.angle_gamma   90.00
#
_symmetry.space_group_name_H-M   'P 1'
#
loop_
_entity.id
_entity.type
_entity.pdbx_description
1 polymer ?
#
loop_
_entity_poly.entity_id
_entity_poly.type
_entity_poly.pdbx_seq_one_letter_code
_entity_poly.pdbx_strand_id
1 'polypeptide(L)'
;MTITINYSVATGTAKLSTTTIVKQGKQIPVQVIFDQAPGTVNSIQVALGTDATPPAILAYVDTFTQENDTTWAAILDGTDSRLATFMTGKGATQLNLELDLTLDGVDMAAPNMQVTVQPPIVAQSETSLSTPTYYTKAQVDSAIAAAILGLAPAANQSDLTPSAATTAALFAATEFSTIDRNIIAGAGSGAYTAAYTLPTASMVTGAIAEVNIQLPASANPTIEIHDGAGTLLATVTNPAPAAVAYWYGRFRFDGTAWHPRFRAFQL
;
A
#
# COMPACT_ATOMS: atom_id res chain seq x y z
N MET A 1 16.74 -22.72 2.68
CA MET A 1 16.64 -21.44 3.42
C MET A 1 16.18 -21.80 4.81
N THR A 2 16.89 -21.34 5.84
CA THR A 2 16.67 -21.76 7.24
C THR A 2 16.32 -20.53 8.07
N ILE A 3 15.34 -20.64 8.96
CA ILE A 3 15.04 -19.63 9.98
C ILE A 3 15.92 -19.93 11.19
N THR A 4 16.73 -18.95 11.62
CA THR A 4 17.57 -19.09 12.82
C THR A 4 17.13 -18.13 13.91
N ILE A 5 16.66 -18.69 15.02
CA ILE A 5 16.26 -17.97 16.24
C ILE A 5 17.35 -18.15 17.27
N ASN A 6 17.94 -17.06 17.73
CA ASN A 6 18.95 -17.07 18.79
C ASN A 6 18.27 -16.70 20.10
N TYR A 7 18.35 -17.59 21.09
CA TYR A 7 17.74 -17.43 22.40
C TYR A 7 18.81 -17.19 23.46
N SER A 8 18.65 -16.13 24.25
CA SER A 8 19.52 -15.86 25.39
C SER A 8 18.88 -16.35 26.67
N VAL A 9 19.43 -17.43 27.23
CA VAL A 9 18.91 -18.04 28.47
C VAL A 9 18.98 -17.05 29.62
N ALA A 10 20.07 -16.28 29.71
CA ALA A 10 20.31 -15.33 30.80
C ALA A 10 19.26 -14.21 30.89
N THR A 11 18.64 -13.86 29.77
CA THR A 11 17.70 -12.72 29.70
C THR A 11 16.28 -13.14 29.34
N GLY A 12 16.08 -14.39 28.96
CA GLY A 12 14.82 -14.89 28.41
C GLY A 12 14.44 -14.27 27.07
N THR A 13 15.38 -13.63 26.37
CA THR A 13 15.10 -12.92 25.12
C THR A 13 15.40 -13.79 23.91
N ALA A 14 14.49 -13.80 22.94
CA ALA A 14 14.75 -14.39 21.62
C ALA A 14 14.99 -13.30 20.59
N LYS A 15 15.91 -13.56 19.66
CA LYS A 15 16.19 -12.72 18.52
C LYS A 15 16.20 -13.55 17.24
N LEU A 16 15.43 -13.11 16.26
CA LEU A 16 15.53 -13.62 14.91
C LEU A 16 16.77 -13.04 14.22
N SER A 17 17.70 -13.89 13.79
CA SER A 17 18.97 -13.45 13.20
C SER A 17 18.97 -13.42 11.67
N THR A 18 17.82 -13.68 11.04
CA THR A 18 17.68 -13.64 9.57
C THR A 18 16.37 -12.94 9.19
N THR A 19 16.42 -11.94 8.31
CA THR A 19 15.22 -11.42 7.63
C THR A 19 14.81 -12.37 6.50
N THR A 20 14.20 -13.50 6.89
CA THR A 20 13.90 -14.59 5.97
C THR A 20 12.57 -14.35 5.25
N ILE A 21 12.62 -14.34 3.92
CA ILE A 21 11.47 -14.50 3.04
C ILE A 21 11.12 -15.99 2.95
N VAL A 22 10.03 -16.39 3.60
CA VAL A 22 9.47 -17.73 3.53
C VAL A 22 8.57 -17.87 2.31
N LYS A 23 8.69 -18.96 1.55
CA LYS A 23 7.73 -19.27 0.48
C LYS A 23 6.63 -20.19 1.03
N GLN A 24 5.37 -19.79 0.88
CA GLN A 24 4.21 -20.62 1.21
C GLN A 24 4.25 -21.92 0.38
N GLY A 25 3.83 -23.04 0.98
CA GLY A 25 3.87 -24.36 0.35
C GLY A 25 5.25 -25.02 0.38
N LYS A 26 6.19 -24.50 1.16
CA LYS A 26 7.51 -25.10 1.38
C LYS A 26 7.67 -25.47 2.85
N GLN A 27 8.35 -26.59 3.06
CA GLN A 27 8.93 -26.93 4.35
C GLN A 27 10.10 -25.99 4.62
N ILE A 28 10.12 -25.42 5.83
CA ILE A 28 11.10 -24.42 6.24
C ILE A 28 11.88 -25.00 7.41
N PRO A 29 13.17 -25.30 7.24
CA PRO A 29 14.04 -25.62 8.35
C PRO A 29 14.06 -24.46 9.37
N VAL A 30 13.82 -24.79 10.64
CA VAL A 30 13.91 -23.86 11.77
C VAL A 30 15.00 -24.37 12.71
N GLN A 31 15.85 -23.47 13.17
CA GLN A 31 16.85 -23.72 14.20
C GLN A 31 16.66 -22.75 15.36
N VAL A 32 16.59 -23.31 16.56
CA VAL A 32 16.68 -22.57 17.82
C VAL A 32 18.08 -22.80 18.38
N ILE A 33 18.82 -21.72 18.58
CA ILE A 33 20.20 -21.72 19.07
C ILE A 33 20.23 -20.97 20.40
N PHE A 34 20.73 -21.61 21.45
CA PHE A 34 20.89 -21.01 22.76
C PHE A 34 22.32 -20.44 22.90
N ASP A 35 22.46 -19.28 23.55
CA ASP A 35 23.76 -18.64 23.80
C ASP A 35 24.68 -19.43 24.76
N GLN A 36 24.07 -20.31 25.55
CA GLN A 36 24.70 -21.29 26.42
C GLN A 36 23.82 -22.54 26.48
N ALA A 37 24.32 -23.65 27.02
CA ALA A 37 23.49 -24.85 27.22
C ALA A 37 22.28 -24.49 28.08
N PRO A 38 21.04 -24.54 27.56
CA PRO A 38 19.84 -24.46 28.39
C PRO A 38 19.83 -25.72 29.27
N GLY A 39 19.23 -25.68 30.45
CA GLY A 39 19.10 -26.87 31.29
C GLY A 39 18.24 -27.97 30.63
N THR A 40 17.22 -28.43 31.32
CA THR A 40 16.26 -29.36 30.72
C THR A 40 15.30 -28.59 29.82
N VAL A 41 15.31 -28.88 28.53
CA VAL A 41 14.31 -28.38 27.58
C VAL A 41 13.11 -29.31 27.63
N ASN A 42 11.99 -28.87 28.19
CA ASN A 42 10.77 -29.68 28.30
C ASN A 42 9.90 -29.60 27.03
N SER A 43 9.86 -28.44 26.39
CA SER A 43 9.12 -28.19 25.15
C SER A 43 9.74 -27.00 24.39
N ILE A 44 9.63 -27.04 23.07
CA ILE A 44 9.91 -25.91 22.18
C ILE A 44 8.78 -25.86 21.16
N GLN A 45 8.09 -24.74 21.09
CA GLN A 45 7.04 -24.50 20.12
C GLN A 45 7.32 -23.23 19.33
N VAL A 46 7.18 -23.31 18.00
CA VAL A 46 7.24 -22.14 17.11
C VAL A 46 5.98 -22.08 16.28
N ALA A 47 5.34 -20.90 16.26
CA ALA A 47 4.11 -20.65 15.50
C ALA A 47 4.22 -19.38 14.65
N LEU A 48 3.55 -19.39 13.49
CA LEU A 48 3.29 -18.18 12.68
C LEU A 48 1.98 -17.52 13.13
N GLY A 49 1.94 -16.20 13.33
CA GLY A 49 0.77 -15.46 13.82
C GLY A 49 0.79 -13.96 13.49
N THR A 50 -0.24 -13.22 13.91
CA THR A 50 -0.23 -11.75 13.97
C THR A 50 -0.90 -11.30 15.26
N ASP A 51 -0.47 -10.16 15.82
CA ASP A 51 -0.97 -9.67 17.12
C ASP A 51 -2.42 -9.18 17.08
N ALA A 52 -3.02 -9.09 15.89
CA ALA A 52 -4.25 -8.31 15.67
C ALA A 52 -5.49 -9.12 15.25
N THR A 53 -5.44 -10.45 15.06
CA THR A 53 -6.65 -11.27 14.77
C THR A 53 -6.35 -12.78 14.92
N PRO A 54 -7.37 -13.65 15.11
CA PRO A 54 -7.33 -14.94 15.84
C PRO A 54 -6.31 -15.97 15.29
N PRO A 55 -6.03 -17.06 16.03
CA PRO A 55 -5.06 -18.15 15.75
C PRO A 55 -5.29 -18.93 14.43
N ALA A 56 -5.53 -18.24 13.32
CA ALA A 56 -6.01 -18.80 12.07
C ALA A 56 -4.87 -19.30 11.17
N ILE A 57 -3.60 -19.06 11.51
CA ILE A 57 -2.44 -19.60 10.79
C ILE A 57 -1.55 -20.40 11.74
N LEU A 58 -2.12 -21.38 12.45
CA LEU A 58 -1.34 -22.31 13.27
C LEU A 58 -0.55 -23.29 12.37
N ALA A 59 0.43 -22.80 11.62
CA ALA A 59 1.55 -23.64 11.23
C ALA A 59 2.46 -23.66 12.47
N TYR A 60 2.38 -24.75 13.21
CA TYR A 60 3.17 -24.97 14.41
C TYR A 60 4.21 -26.05 14.15
N VAL A 61 5.32 -25.91 14.86
CA VAL A 61 6.27 -26.98 15.09
C VAL A 61 6.34 -27.21 16.57
N ASP A 62 6.07 -28.43 16.99
CA ASP A 62 6.14 -28.86 18.39
C ASP A 62 7.08 -30.05 18.57
N THR A 63 7.76 -30.46 17.50
CA THR A 63 8.72 -31.56 17.51
C THR A 63 10.07 -31.06 17.02
N PHE A 64 10.94 -30.76 17.98
CA PHE A 64 12.34 -30.41 17.73
C PHE A 64 13.24 -31.59 18.02
N THR A 65 14.20 -31.81 17.11
CA THR A 65 15.31 -32.74 17.31
C THR A 65 16.47 -31.97 17.90
N GLN A 66 17.02 -32.46 19.02
CA GLN A 66 18.26 -31.93 19.57
C GLN A 66 19.42 -32.34 18.65
N GLU A 67 20.12 -31.37 18.08
CA GLU A 67 21.30 -31.59 17.24
C GLU A 67 22.58 -31.59 18.07
N ASN A 68 22.63 -30.74 19.10
CA ASN A 68 23.71 -30.66 20.09
C ASN A 68 23.22 -29.93 21.36
N ASP A 69 24.13 -29.66 22.29
CA ASP A 69 23.82 -29.05 23.60
C ASP A 69 23.24 -27.63 23.52
N THR A 70 23.35 -26.95 22.38
CA THR A 70 22.85 -25.57 22.20
C THR A 70 21.95 -25.40 20.99
N THR A 71 21.70 -26.44 20.20
CA THR A 71 20.98 -26.34 18.92
C THR A 71 19.88 -27.38 18.81
N TRP A 72 18.67 -26.89 18.52
CA TRP A 72 17.50 -27.69 18.24
C TRP A 72 16.98 -27.36 16.84
N ALA A 73 16.70 -28.39 16.05
CA ALA A 73 16.26 -28.24 14.67
C ALA A 73 14.89 -28.89 14.45
N ALA A 74 14.12 -28.29 13.56
CA ALA A 74 12.83 -28.83 13.16
C ALA A 74 12.42 -28.33 11.77
N ILE A 75 11.28 -28.83 11.28
CA ILE A 75 10.69 -28.41 10.02
C ILE A 75 9.35 -27.73 10.28
N LEU A 76 9.28 -26.44 9.99
CA LEU A 76 8.02 -25.71 9.91
C LEU A 76 7.34 -26.00 8.58
N ASP A 77 6.22 -26.70 8.64
CA ASP A 77 5.46 -27.05 7.46
C ASP A 77 4.56 -25.89 7.02
N GLY A 78 5.05 -25.10 6.07
CA GLY A 78 4.30 -24.03 5.42
C GLY A 78 3.29 -24.52 4.38
N THR A 79 3.01 -25.82 4.28
CA THR A 79 2.00 -26.38 3.35
C THR A 79 0.59 -26.34 3.90
N ASP A 80 0.41 -25.87 5.14
CA ASP A 80 -0.92 -25.74 5.76
C ASP A 80 -1.89 -24.92 4.88
N SER A 81 -3.04 -25.53 4.60
CA SER A 81 -4.08 -24.94 3.75
C SER A 81 -4.61 -23.58 4.25
N ARG A 82 -4.49 -23.29 5.56
CA ARG A 82 -4.89 -22.01 6.17
C ARG A 82 -3.89 -20.92 5.87
N LEU A 83 -2.59 -21.22 5.92
CA LEU A 83 -1.55 -20.30 5.44
C LEU A 83 -1.77 -20.02 3.94
N ALA A 84 -2.13 -21.05 3.18
CA ALA A 84 -2.42 -20.88 1.76
C ALA A 84 -3.64 -19.99 1.48
N THR A 85 -4.72 -20.20 2.23
CA THR A 85 -5.92 -19.37 2.16
C THR A 85 -5.61 -17.92 2.55
N PHE A 86 -4.82 -17.71 3.61
CA PHE A 86 -4.43 -16.39 4.06
C PHE A 86 -3.61 -15.62 3.01
N MET A 87 -2.71 -16.31 2.31
CA MET A 87 -1.84 -15.72 1.28
C MET A 87 -2.53 -15.54 -0.09
N THR A 88 -3.74 -16.09 -0.27
CA THR A 88 -4.49 -15.98 -1.53
C THR A 88 -4.80 -14.53 -1.86
N GLY A 89 -4.38 -14.07 -3.04
CA GLY A 89 -4.57 -12.68 -3.48
C GLY A 89 -3.66 -11.66 -2.80
N LYS A 90 -2.72 -12.10 -1.94
CA LYS A 90 -1.73 -11.22 -1.28
C LYS A 90 -0.37 -11.34 -1.94
N GLY A 91 0.40 -10.25 -1.88
CA GLY A 91 1.83 -10.25 -2.17
C GLY A 91 2.66 -10.78 -0.99
N ALA A 92 3.92 -10.35 -0.92
CA ALA A 92 4.73 -10.56 0.28
C ALA A 92 4.01 -9.93 1.50
N THR A 93 3.81 -10.71 2.56
CA THR A 93 3.10 -10.30 3.78
C THR A 93 3.98 -10.56 4.99
N GLN A 94 4.07 -9.61 5.92
CA GLN A 94 4.75 -9.81 7.19
C GLN A 94 3.85 -10.59 8.15
N LEU A 95 4.41 -11.61 8.79
CA LEU A 95 3.81 -12.37 9.88
C LEU A 95 4.72 -12.28 11.10
N ASN A 96 4.12 -12.31 12.28
CA ASN A 96 4.84 -12.52 13.52
C ASN A 96 5.11 -14.02 13.69
N LEU A 97 6.21 -14.33 14.35
CA LEU A 97 6.57 -15.61 14.92
C LEU A 97 6.48 -15.45 16.42
N GLU A 98 5.92 -16.47 17.05
CA GLU A 98 5.93 -16.65 18.49
C GLU A 98 6.81 -17.87 18.79
N LEU A 99 7.71 -17.72 19.75
CA LEU A 99 8.48 -18.81 20.33
C LEU A 99 8.05 -18.97 21.77
N ASP A 100 7.46 -20.12 22.07
CA ASP A 100 7.15 -20.57 23.42
C ASP A 100 8.07 -21.73 23.77
N LEU A 101 8.61 -21.70 24.99
CA LEU A 101 9.51 -22.74 25.47
C LEU A 101 9.37 -22.92 26.97
N THR A 102 9.56 -24.16 27.43
CA THR A 102 9.60 -24.47 28.86
C THR A 102 10.99 -24.98 29.22
N LEU A 103 11.73 -24.23 30.04
CA LEU A 103 13.07 -24.60 30.54
C LEU A 103 12.99 -24.92 32.03
N ASP A 104 13.46 -26.10 32.41
CA ASP A 104 13.46 -26.55 33.81
C ASP A 104 12.08 -26.37 34.48
N GLY A 105 11.00 -26.60 33.73
CA GLY A 105 9.61 -26.40 34.17
C GLY A 105 9.12 -24.96 34.25
N VAL A 106 9.87 -23.98 33.74
CA VAL A 106 9.49 -22.56 33.68
C VAL A 106 9.15 -22.17 32.25
N ASP A 107 7.94 -21.63 32.07
CA ASP A 107 7.48 -21.13 30.77
C ASP A 107 8.13 -19.80 30.42
N MET A 108 8.62 -19.69 29.19
CA MET A 108 9.22 -18.49 28.63
C MET A 108 8.64 -18.26 27.24
N ALA A 109 8.29 -17.01 26.93
CA ALA A 109 7.73 -16.63 25.65
C ALA A 109 8.50 -15.45 25.07
N ALA A 110 8.78 -15.51 23.77
CA ALA A 110 9.34 -14.40 23.01
C ALA A 110 8.37 -14.02 21.89
N PRO A 111 7.47 -13.06 22.15
CA PRO A 111 6.49 -12.63 21.16
C PRO A 111 7.13 -11.71 20.10
N ASN A 112 6.41 -11.53 19.00
CA ASN A 112 6.64 -10.47 18.01
C ASN A 112 7.92 -10.58 17.16
N MET A 113 8.43 -11.79 16.91
CA MET A 113 9.54 -11.97 15.97
C MET A 113 9.03 -11.87 14.51
N GLN A 114 9.48 -10.91 13.70
CA GLN A 114 8.88 -10.71 12.38
C GLN A 114 9.53 -11.54 11.27
N VAL A 115 8.72 -12.22 10.45
CA VAL A 115 9.13 -12.88 9.19
C VAL A 115 8.29 -12.39 8.01
N THR A 116 8.87 -12.41 6.81
CA THR A 116 8.12 -12.12 5.59
C THR A 116 7.75 -13.42 4.90
N VAL A 117 6.48 -13.64 4.60
CA VAL A 117 6.00 -14.78 3.82
C VAL A 117 5.57 -14.33 2.43
N GLN A 118 5.87 -15.11 1.41
CA GLN A 118 5.51 -14.88 0.01
C GLN A 118 4.72 -16.07 -0.54
N PRO A 119 3.74 -15.85 -1.44
CA PRO A 119 3.07 -16.94 -2.15
C PRO A 119 4.08 -17.82 -2.92
N PRO A 120 3.77 -19.12 -3.14
CA PRO A 120 4.53 -19.89 -4.11
C PRO A 120 4.32 -19.22 -5.47
N ILE A 121 5.39 -18.68 -6.05
CA ILE A 121 5.39 -18.30 -7.45
C ILE A 121 4.91 -19.53 -8.21
N VAL A 122 3.77 -19.43 -8.88
CA VAL A 122 3.28 -20.48 -9.77
C VAL A 122 4.46 -20.79 -10.69
N ALA A 123 4.91 -22.04 -10.69
CA ALA A 123 5.90 -22.53 -11.63
C ALA A 123 5.29 -22.42 -13.03
N GLN A 124 5.34 -21.22 -13.61
CA GLN A 124 5.22 -21.09 -15.04
C GLN A 124 6.47 -21.74 -15.61
N SER A 125 6.24 -22.65 -16.56
CA SER A 125 7.28 -23.22 -17.42
C SER A 125 8.24 -22.11 -17.82
N GLU A 126 9.54 -22.35 -17.75
CA GLU A 126 10.57 -21.44 -18.26
C GLU A 126 10.42 -21.27 -19.78
N THR A 127 9.42 -20.51 -20.22
CA THR A 127 9.58 -19.72 -21.43
C THR A 127 10.56 -18.64 -21.05
N SER A 128 11.72 -18.63 -21.69
CA SER A 128 12.75 -17.61 -21.55
C SER A 128 12.16 -16.23 -21.84
N LEU A 129 11.54 -15.63 -20.83
CA LEU A 129 11.40 -14.19 -20.71
C LEU A 129 12.78 -13.70 -20.31
N SER A 130 13.26 -12.67 -21.00
CA SER A 130 14.55 -12.02 -20.74
C SER A 130 14.79 -11.90 -19.25
N THR A 131 15.98 -12.32 -18.82
CA THR A 131 16.46 -12.28 -17.44
C THR A 131 15.94 -11.04 -16.72
N PRO A 132 15.33 -11.17 -15.52
CA PRO A 132 14.91 -10.00 -14.77
C PRO A 132 16.12 -9.08 -14.61
N THR A 133 16.00 -7.83 -15.06
CA THR A 133 17.04 -6.82 -14.81
C THR A 133 17.03 -6.53 -13.32
N TYR A 134 17.98 -7.11 -12.60
CA TYR A 134 18.20 -6.79 -11.19
C TYR A 134 18.89 -5.42 -11.10
N TYR A 135 18.17 -4.43 -10.56
CA TYR A 135 18.73 -3.12 -10.30
C TYR A 135 19.53 -3.15 -8.99
N THR A 136 20.77 -2.69 -9.04
CA THR A 136 21.56 -2.45 -7.82
C THR A 136 20.86 -1.44 -6.94
N LYS A 137 21.15 -1.43 -5.63
CA LYS A 137 20.58 -0.44 -4.71
C LYS A 137 20.81 1.00 -5.20
N ALA A 138 21.94 1.32 -5.82
CA ALA A 138 22.19 2.64 -6.41
C ALA A 138 21.30 2.95 -7.64
N GLN A 139 20.96 1.94 -8.45
CA GLN A 139 20.03 2.08 -9.57
C GLN A 139 18.58 2.16 -9.11
N VAL A 140 18.21 1.40 -8.07
CA VAL A 140 16.93 1.54 -7.37
C VAL A 140 16.84 2.92 -6.73
N ASP A 141 17.87 3.38 -6.04
CA ASP A 141 17.90 4.70 -5.42
C ASP A 141 17.94 5.82 -6.48
N SER A 142 18.51 5.61 -7.67
CA SER A 142 18.42 6.55 -8.80
C SER A 142 17.05 6.54 -9.47
N ALA A 143 16.39 5.38 -9.58
CA ALA A 143 15.04 5.25 -10.10
C ALA A 143 14.00 5.79 -9.09
N ILE A 144 14.21 5.57 -7.80
CA ILE A 144 13.47 6.16 -6.69
C ILE A 144 13.77 7.65 -6.63
N ALA A 145 15.01 8.11 -6.79
CA ALA A 145 15.31 9.54 -6.85
C ALA A 145 14.68 10.20 -8.09
N ALA A 146 14.66 9.54 -9.24
CA ALA A 146 13.94 10.00 -10.43
C ALA A 146 12.41 9.97 -10.24
N ALA A 147 11.88 8.98 -9.51
CA ALA A 147 10.47 8.88 -9.14
C ALA A 147 10.09 9.88 -8.05
N ILE A 148 10.98 10.20 -7.11
CA ILE A 148 10.81 11.19 -6.04
C ILE A 148 11.01 12.62 -6.58
N LEU A 149 11.91 12.82 -7.54
CA LEU A 149 12.03 14.08 -8.31
C LEU A 149 10.86 14.24 -9.31
N GLY A 150 10.22 13.14 -9.72
CA GLY A 150 8.96 13.14 -10.48
C GLY A 150 7.71 13.29 -9.60
N LEU A 151 7.78 12.83 -8.33
CA LEU A 151 6.87 13.15 -7.25
C LEU A 151 7.29 14.51 -6.68
N ALA A 152 7.11 15.56 -7.48
CA ALA A 152 6.83 16.84 -6.86
C ALA A 152 5.75 16.55 -5.80
N PRO A 153 5.94 16.94 -4.52
CA PRO A 153 4.91 16.77 -3.52
C PRO A 153 3.65 17.30 -4.17
N ALA A 154 2.58 16.48 -4.20
CA ALA A 154 1.27 17.00 -4.49
C ALA A 154 1.11 18.12 -3.49
N ALA A 155 1.39 19.34 -3.93
CA ALA A 155 1.11 20.51 -3.16
C ALA A 155 -0.36 20.30 -2.82
N ASN A 156 -0.68 20.20 -1.53
CA ASN A 156 -2.00 20.54 -1.04
C ASN A 156 -2.21 21.96 -1.53
N GLN A 157 -2.68 22.07 -2.77
CA GLN A 157 -2.67 23.27 -3.55
C GLN A 157 -3.89 24.01 -3.07
N SER A 158 -3.62 25.09 -2.34
CA SER A 158 -4.53 26.17 -1.99
C SER A 158 -5.70 26.30 -2.97
N ASP A 159 -6.92 26.41 -2.44
CA ASP A 159 -8.15 26.61 -3.19
C ASP A 159 -7.94 27.58 -4.37
N LEU A 160 -8.38 27.17 -5.57
CA LEU A 160 -8.26 27.99 -6.77
C LEU A 160 -9.34 29.07 -6.71
N THR A 161 -8.94 30.34 -6.73
CA THR A 161 -9.84 31.48 -6.51
C THR A 161 -9.90 32.42 -7.72
N PRO A 162 -10.50 32.00 -8.85
CA PRO A 162 -10.56 32.84 -10.04
C PRO A 162 -11.53 34.01 -9.83
N SER A 163 -11.17 35.21 -10.29
CA SER A 163 -12.06 36.40 -10.31
C SER A 163 -12.05 37.14 -11.66
N ALA A 164 -11.42 36.53 -12.66
CA ALA A 164 -11.34 36.99 -14.06
C ALA A 164 -11.13 35.76 -14.96
N ALA A 165 -11.18 35.98 -16.28
CA ALA A 165 -10.91 34.91 -17.25
C ALA A 165 -9.51 34.32 -17.01
N THR A 166 -9.45 33.00 -16.94
CA THR A 166 -8.20 32.27 -16.67
C THR A 166 -8.25 30.89 -17.27
N THR A 167 -7.08 30.34 -17.53
CA THR A 167 -6.90 28.94 -17.91
C THR A 167 -5.88 28.32 -16.97
N ALA A 168 -6.27 27.25 -16.28
CA ALA A 168 -5.39 26.58 -15.33
C ALA A 168 -5.52 25.05 -15.43
N ALA A 169 -4.40 24.34 -15.25
CA ALA A 169 -4.42 22.89 -15.13
C ALA A 169 -4.79 22.48 -13.70
N LEU A 170 -5.67 21.48 -13.58
CA LEU A 170 -5.94 20.81 -12.31
C LEU A 170 -4.87 19.72 -12.14
N PHE A 171 -3.80 19.99 -11.40
CA PHE A 171 -2.70 19.02 -11.25
C PHE A 171 -3.20 17.69 -10.68
N ALA A 172 -2.84 16.60 -11.36
CA ALA A 172 -3.24 15.26 -10.99
C ALA A 172 -2.16 14.57 -10.15
N ALA A 173 -2.59 13.82 -9.13
CA ALA A 173 -1.72 12.86 -8.46
C ALA A 173 -1.67 11.58 -9.31
N THR A 174 -0.46 11.09 -9.54
CA THR A 174 -0.14 10.21 -10.67
C THR A 174 -0.50 8.74 -10.51
N GLU A 175 -0.93 8.24 -9.35
CA GLU A 175 -1.37 6.83 -9.24
C GLU A 175 -2.50 6.69 -8.20
N PHE A 176 -3.61 6.05 -8.60
CA PHE A 176 -4.79 5.73 -7.77
C PHE A 176 -5.38 6.86 -6.90
N SER A 177 -5.14 8.13 -7.25
CA SER A 177 -5.65 9.25 -6.47
C SER A 177 -7.06 9.64 -6.92
N THR A 178 -7.93 9.89 -5.94
CA THR A 178 -9.05 10.80 -6.13
C THR A 178 -8.46 12.21 -6.18
N ILE A 179 -8.64 12.92 -7.29
CA ILE A 179 -8.36 14.37 -7.30
C ILE A 179 -9.48 15.00 -6.49
N ASP A 180 -9.23 15.62 -5.34
CA ASP A 180 -10.18 16.52 -4.70
C ASP A 180 -9.74 17.95 -4.99
N ARG A 181 -10.51 18.69 -5.78
CA ARG A 181 -10.23 20.09 -6.08
C ARG A 181 -11.37 20.99 -5.68
N ASN A 182 -11.06 22.05 -4.94
CA ASN A 182 -11.98 23.12 -4.62
C ASN A 182 -11.66 24.35 -5.48
N ILE A 183 -12.65 24.79 -6.24
CA ILE A 183 -12.62 26.06 -6.97
C ILE A 183 -13.60 27.00 -6.26
N ILE A 184 -13.12 28.14 -5.79
CA ILE A 184 -13.95 29.17 -5.14
C ILE A 184 -13.97 30.40 -6.05
N ALA A 185 -14.98 30.51 -6.90
CA ALA A 185 -15.05 31.61 -7.86
C ALA A 185 -15.45 32.94 -7.20
N GLY A 186 -14.80 34.02 -7.60
CA GLY A 186 -15.16 35.40 -7.25
C GLY A 186 -16.23 35.96 -8.20
N ALA A 187 -16.91 37.04 -7.82
CA ALA A 187 -17.99 37.61 -8.64
C ALA A 187 -17.49 38.32 -9.92
N GLY A 188 -16.18 38.65 -9.99
CA GLY A 188 -15.59 39.45 -11.06
C GLY A 188 -16.15 40.89 -11.15
N SER A 189 -15.57 41.71 -12.01
CA SER A 189 -16.10 43.04 -12.36
C SER A 189 -17.11 43.00 -13.52
N GLY A 190 -17.29 41.82 -14.15
CA GLY A 190 -18.19 41.56 -15.27
C GLY A 190 -18.20 40.06 -15.58
N ALA A 191 -19.02 39.64 -16.54
CA ALA A 191 -19.10 38.22 -16.95
C ALA A 191 -17.74 37.72 -17.45
N TYR A 192 -17.30 36.59 -16.91
CA TYR A 192 -16.06 35.94 -17.34
C TYR A 192 -16.20 34.42 -17.36
N THR A 193 -15.33 33.78 -18.14
CA THR A 193 -15.21 32.33 -18.21
C THR A 193 -13.84 31.91 -17.69
N ALA A 194 -13.80 31.01 -16.71
CA ALA A 194 -12.57 30.36 -16.26
C ALA A 194 -12.58 28.90 -16.72
N ALA A 195 -11.52 28.49 -17.43
CA ALA A 195 -11.37 27.14 -17.95
C ALA A 195 -10.35 26.36 -17.13
N TYR A 196 -10.71 25.14 -16.75
CA TYR A 196 -9.86 24.23 -15.99
C TYR A 196 -9.68 22.93 -16.73
N THR A 197 -8.43 22.48 -16.86
CA THR A 197 -8.10 21.27 -17.61
C THR A 197 -7.74 20.13 -16.68
N LEU A 198 -8.42 18.98 -16.82
CA LEU A 198 -8.01 17.70 -16.23
C LEU A 198 -6.92 17.07 -17.11
N PRO A 199 -5.68 16.95 -16.64
CA PRO A 199 -4.59 16.43 -17.45
C PRO A 199 -4.81 14.94 -17.77
N THR A 200 -4.43 14.51 -18.97
CA THR A 200 -4.46 13.10 -19.40
C THR A 200 -3.08 12.45 -19.32
N ALA A 201 -2.02 13.25 -19.41
CA ALA A 201 -0.65 12.77 -19.29
C ALA A 201 -0.43 12.10 -17.92
N SER A 202 0.20 10.92 -17.94
CA SER A 202 0.54 10.13 -16.75
C SER A 202 -0.66 9.61 -15.95
N MET A 203 -1.88 9.64 -16.50
CA MET A 203 -3.07 9.09 -15.84
C MET A 203 -3.21 7.59 -16.11
N VAL A 204 -3.59 6.83 -15.08
CA VAL A 204 -3.89 5.40 -15.20
C VAL A 204 -5.37 5.17 -15.54
N THR A 205 -5.67 4.18 -16.39
CA THR A 205 -7.06 3.77 -16.67
C THR A 205 -7.80 3.48 -15.36
N GLY A 206 -8.95 4.12 -15.17
CA GLY A 206 -9.74 4.01 -13.95
C GLY A 206 -9.48 5.11 -12.91
N ALA A 207 -8.53 6.02 -13.15
CA ALA A 207 -8.33 7.20 -12.30
C ALA A 207 -9.62 8.03 -12.17
N ILE A 208 -9.78 8.69 -11.02
CA ILE A 208 -10.99 9.42 -10.65
C ILE A 208 -10.63 10.86 -10.31
N ALA A 209 -11.36 11.80 -10.89
CA ALA A 209 -11.28 13.20 -10.52
C ALA A 209 -12.59 13.68 -9.91
N GLU A 210 -12.50 14.38 -8.79
CA GLU A 210 -13.60 14.99 -8.05
C GLU A 210 -13.35 16.50 -7.97
N VAL A 211 -14.31 17.27 -8.49
CA VAL A 211 -14.20 18.72 -8.61
C VAL A 211 -15.38 19.34 -7.87
N ASN A 212 -15.07 20.06 -6.81
CA ASN A 212 -15.99 20.88 -6.04
C ASN A 212 -15.84 22.33 -6.48
N ILE A 213 -16.94 23.00 -6.78
CA ILE A 213 -16.96 24.39 -7.19
C ILE A 213 -17.95 25.15 -6.30
N GLN A 214 -17.46 26.17 -5.62
CA GLN A 214 -18.28 27.18 -4.97
C GLN A 214 -18.40 28.39 -5.89
N LEU A 215 -19.63 28.70 -6.29
CA LEU A 215 -19.97 29.86 -7.09
C LEU A 215 -20.48 30.97 -6.16
N PRO A 216 -20.05 32.23 -6.35
CA PRO A 216 -20.51 33.37 -5.57
C PRO A 216 -21.95 33.72 -5.93
N ALA A 217 -22.61 34.51 -5.08
CA ALA A 217 -23.90 35.16 -5.39
C ALA A 217 -23.75 36.21 -6.52
N SER A 218 -23.56 35.72 -7.73
CA SER A 218 -23.36 36.49 -8.95
C SER A 218 -23.66 35.60 -10.17
N ALA A 219 -24.07 36.22 -11.28
CA ALA A 219 -24.23 35.53 -12.56
C ALA A 219 -22.89 35.35 -13.32
N ASN A 220 -21.79 35.87 -12.77
CA ASN A 220 -20.63 36.23 -13.57
C ASN A 220 -19.42 35.29 -13.56
N PRO A 221 -19.33 34.18 -12.80
CA PRO A 221 -18.45 33.12 -13.23
C PRO A 221 -19.21 32.06 -14.04
N THR A 222 -18.77 31.86 -15.28
CA THR A 222 -18.90 30.58 -15.98
C THR A 222 -17.61 29.79 -15.76
N ILE A 223 -17.71 28.56 -15.26
CA ILE A 223 -16.56 27.66 -15.09
C ILE A 223 -16.68 26.53 -16.11
N GLU A 224 -15.64 26.32 -16.91
CA GLU A 224 -15.55 25.23 -17.86
C GLU A 224 -14.51 24.22 -17.39
N ILE A 225 -14.84 22.93 -17.44
CA ILE A 225 -13.92 21.82 -17.17
C ILE A 225 -13.64 21.12 -18.49
N HIS A 226 -12.37 20.96 -18.86
CA HIS A 226 -11.92 20.32 -20.08
C HIS A 226 -11.06 19.08 -19.77
N ASP A 227 -10.96 18.15 -20.71
CA ASP A 227 -9.91 17.15 -20.71
C ASP A 227 -8.57 17.72 -21.22
N GLY A 228 -7.49 16.97 -21.05
CA GLY A 228 -6.15 17.32 -21.51
C GLY A 228 -5.97 17.43 -23.02
N ALA A 229 -6.95 16.96 -23.81
CA ALA A 229 -7.01 17.15 -25.26
C ALA A 229 -7.84 18.39 -25.67
N GLY A 230 -8.45 19.10 -24.71
CA GLY A 230 -9.26 20.30 -24.91
C GLY A 230 -10.76 20.04 -25.01
N THR A 231 -11.23 18.80 -24.92
CA THR A 231 -12.65 18.45 -24.97
C THR A 231 -13.38 19.04 -23.77
N LEU A 232 -14.48 19.77 -23.99
CA LEU A 232 -15.31 20.28 -22.91
C LEU A 232 -16.06 19.12 -22.21
N LEU A 233 -15.88 19.01 -20.90
CA LEU A 233 -16.48 17.99 -20.04
C LEU A 233 -17.67 18.52 -19.24
N ALA A 234 -17.60 19.77 -18.79
CA ALA A 234 -18.67 20.42 -18.04
C ALA A 234 -18.63 21.94 -18.17
N THR A 235 -19.79 22.57 -18.19
CA THR A 235 -19.97 24.02 -18.03
C THR A 235 -20.81 24.26 -16.78
N VAL A 236 -20.34 25.14 -15.91
CA VAL A 236 -20.90 25.36 -14.58
C VAL A 236 -21.17 26.86 -14.41
N THR A 237 -22.41 27.20 -14.13
CA THR A 237 -22.87 28.58 -13.89
C THR A 237 -23.72 28.63 -12.63
N ASN A 238 -23.87 29.81 -12.04
CA ASN A 238 -24.76 29.97 -10.88
C ASN A 238 -26.22 30.12 -11.34
N PRO A 239 -27.11 29.14 -11.06
CA PRO A 239 -28.53 29.20 -11.42
C PRO A 239 -29.30 30.18 -10.53
N ALA A 240 -28.75 30.56 -9.38
CA ALA A 240 -29.33 31.50 -8.42
C ALA A 240 -28.33 32.64 -8.12
N PRO A 241 -28.19 33.63 -9.02
CA PRO A 241 -27.23 34.74 -8.85
C PRO A 241 -27.39 35.58 -7.58
N ALA A 242 -28.46 35.40 -6.80
CA ALA A 242 -28.67 36.06 -5.52
C ALA A 242 -28.09 35.28 -4.31
N ALA A 243 -27.59 34.06 -4.51
CA ALA A 243 -27.07 33.19 -3.47
C ALA A 243 -25.79 32.48 -3.91
N VAL A 244 -24.96 32.07 -2.94
CA VAL A 244 -23.84 31.16 -3.19
C VAL A 244 -24.41 29.81 -3.61
N ALA A 245 -23.84 29.19 -4.65
CA ALA A 245 -24.23 27.87 -5.12
C ALA A 245 -23.03 26.93 -5.10
N TYR A 246 -23.28 25.64 -4.87
CA TYR A 246 -22.24 24.62 -4.88
C TYR A 246 -22.49 23.62 -6.00
N TRP A 247 -21.41 23.19 -6.65
CA TRP A 247 -21.43 22.20 -7.70
C TRP A 247 -20.38 21.13 -7.42
N TYR A 248 -20.76 19.89 -7.67
CA TYR A 248 -19.85 18.74 -7.57
C TYR A 248 -19.91 17.92 -8.86
N GLY A 249 -18.73 17.63 -9.41
CA GLY A 249 -18.57 16.76 -10.58
C GLY A 249 -17.52 15.70 -10.34
N ARG A 250 -17.80 14.49 -10.83
CA ARG A 250 -16.88 13.36 -10.77
C ARG A 250 -16.63 12.80 -12.17
N PHE A 251 -15.35 12.66 -12.52
CA PHE A 251 -14.86 12.22 -13.81
C PHE A 251 -14.02 10.96 -13.66
N ARG A 252 -14.02 10.09 -14.67
CA ARG A 252 -13.22 8.87 -14.71
C ARG A 252 -12.39 8.83 -15.99
N PHE A 253 -11.10 8.51 -15.86
CA PHE A 253 -10.21 8.33 -16.99
C PHE A 253 -10.35 6.91 -17.57
N ASP A 254 -10.53 6.78 -18.87
CA ASP A 254 -10.64 5.46 -19.54
C ASP A 254 -9.30 4.92 -20.07
N GLY A 255 -8.22 5.70 -19.95
CA GLY A 255 -6.92 5.43 -20.57
C GLY A 255 -6.57 6.39 -21.70
N THR A 256 -7.55 7.13 -22.21
CA THR A 256 -7.39 8.09 -23.31
C THR A 256 -8.01 9.45 -23.01
N ALA A 257 -9.20 9.48 -22.39
CA ALA A 257 -9.94 10.69 -22.09
C ALA A 257 -10.65 10.61 -20.73
N TRP A 258 -11.04 11.77 -20.22
CA TRP A 258 -11.87 11.89 -19.02
C TRP A 258 -13.35 11.86 -19.40
N HIS A 259 -14.14 11.12 -18.63
CA HIS A 259 -15.59 11.00 -18.83
C HIS A 259 -16.36 11.37 -17.57
N PRO A 260 -17.43 12.19 -17.66
CA PRO A 260 -18.29 12.46 -16.51
C PRO A 260 -19.01 11.17 -16.07
N ARG A 261 -18.94 10.83 -14.79
CA ARG A 261 -19.51 9.57 -14.26
C ARG A 261 -20.87 9.70 -13.58
N PHE A 262 -21.26 10.92 -13.19
CA PHE A 262 -22.55 11.22 -12.58
C PHE A 262 -23.12 12.52 -13.16
N ARG A 263 -24.46 12.67 -13.15
CA ARG A 263 -25.06 14.00 -13.30
C ARG A 263 -24.55 14.84 -12.12
N ALA A 264 -23.92 15.96 -12.42
CA ALA A 264 -23.53 16.90 -11.38
C ALA A 264 -24.75 17.27 -10.52
N PHE A 265 -24.55 17.32 -9.21
CA PHE A 265 -25.58 17.80 -8.29
C PHE A 265 -25.24 19.22 -7.91
N GLN A 266 -26.27 20.05 -7.93
CA GLN A 266 -26.20 21.43 -7.51
C GLN A 266 -26.93 21.52 -6.17
N LEU A 267 -26.22 21.98 -5.14
CA LEU A 267 -26.73 22.18 -3.79
C LEU A 267 -27.04 23.66 -3.57
#